data_AF-A0A2E4EGH6-F1
#
_entry.id   AF-A0A2E4EGH6-F1
#
_cell.length_a   1.000
_cell.length_b   1.000
_cell.length_c   1.000
_cell.angle_alpha   90.00
_cell.angle_beta   90.00
_cell.angle_gamma   90.00
#
_symmetry.space_group_name_H-M   'P 1'
#
loop_
_entity.id
_entity.type
_entity.pdbx_description
1 polymer ?
#
loop_
_entity_poly.entity_id
_entity_poly.type
_entity_poly.pdbx_seq_one_letter_code
_entity_poly.pdbx_strand_id
1 'polypeptide(L)'
;MKSILKLVVFSLLISSCGDPGSATDAKEAPAAESVEETAPTKTESTKQPDDLLQFNDGQKWLANPETSEGMLMMQVIIKGFYETHEDNRNYAELTGELQYQCNYIIKNCTMKGEAHEQLHAVLHPILENVTAAQNAASYEDADASIKKIDELIAQYLRYFDVEEVPA
;
A
#
# COMPACT_ATOMS: atom_id res chain seq x y z
N MET A 1 -8.07 -35.69 -31.22
CA MET A 1 -7.43 -35.05 -32.40
C MET A 1 -6.52 -33.94 -31.91
N LYS A 2 -5.38 -33.75 -32.58
CA LYS A 2 -4.12 -33.20 -32.07
C LYS A 2 -4.16 -31.69 -31.71
N SER A 3 -3.48 -31.34 -30.61
CA SER A 3 -3.06 -29.99 -30.20
C SER A 3 -2.11 -29.33 -31.20
N ILE A 4 -2.17 -28.01 -31.40
CA ILE A 4 -1.05 -27.23 -31.95
C ILE A 4 -0.99 -25.84 -31.31
N LEU A 5 -0.06 -25.70 -30.36
CA LEU A 5 0.55 -24.47 -29.88
C LEU A 5 1.44 -23.89 -31.00
N LYS A 6 1.37 -22.58 -31.27
CA LYS A 6 2.35 -21.89 -32.14
C LYS A 6 2.92 -20.66 -31.44
N LEU A 7 4.12 -20.85 -30.92
CA LEU A 7 5.08 -19.82 -30.54
C LEU A 7 5.69 -19.24 -31.82
N VAL A 8 5.75 -17.91 -31.96
CA VAL A 8 6.46 -17.24 -33.06
C VAL A 8 7.57 -16.39 -32.44
N VAL A 9 8.81 -16.83 -32.64
CA VAL A 9 10.03 -16.07 -32.38
C VAL A 9 10.46 -15.45 -33.69
N PHE A 10 10.67 -14.13 -33.72
CA PHE A 10 11.23 -13.43 -34.86
C PHE A 10 12.53 -12.75 -34.41
N SER A 11 13.65 -13.33 -34.83
CA SER A 11 14.95 -12.66 -34.86
C SER A 11 15.33 -12.50 -36.32
N LEU A 12 15.67 -11.29 -36.75
CA LEU A 12 16.49 -11.08 -37.93
C LEU A 12 17.45 -9.91 -37.73
N LEU A 13 18.71 -10.26 -37.96
CA LEU A 13 19.91 -9.45 -37.95
C LEU A 13 19.97 -8.58 -39.21
N ILE A 14 20.43 -7.33 -39.07
CA ILE A 14 20.94 -6.56 -40.21
C ILE A 14 22.36 -6.07 -39.91
N SER A 15 23.32 -6.66 -40.61
CA SER A 15 24.64 -6.09 -40.88
C SER A 15 24.72 -5.80 -42.37
N SER A 16 25.11 -4.57 -42.74
CA SER A 16 25.68 -4.28 -44.06
C SER A 16 26.50 -2.98 -44.04
N CYS A 17 27.72 -3.06 -44.57
CA CYS A 17 28.79 -2.06 -44.68
C CYS A 17 28.72 -1.15 -45.94
N GLY A 18 29.51 -0.06 -45.95
CA GLY A 18 30.02 0.60 -47.18
C GLY A 18 30.85 1.91 -46.96
N ASP A 19 32.18 1.84 -47.20
CA ASP A 19 33.28 2.88 -47.23
C ASP A 19 33.26 3.75 -48.54
N PRO A 20 34.20 4.68 -48.92
CA PRO A 20 35.42 5.23 -48.28
C PRO A 20 35.69 6.78 -48.43
N GLY A 21 36.62 7.30 -47.61
CA GLY A 21 37.74 8.16 -48.07
C GLY A 21 37.65 9.71 -48.03
N SER A 22 38.51 10.32 -47.19
CA SER A 22 39.56 11.30 -47.55
C SER A 22 39.66 12.56 -46.65
N ALA A 23 40.78 12.62 -45.88
CA ALA A 23 41.63 13.80 -45.58
C ALA A 23 40.97 15.05 -44.91
N THR A 24 41.52 15.79 -43.94
CA THR A 24 42.85 15.98 -43.34
C THR A 24 42.69 16.61 -41.94
N ASP A 25 43.82 16.70 -41.25
CA ASP A 25 44.21 17.72 -40.26
C ASP A 25 43.87 17.60 -38.77
N ALA A 26 44.92 17.97 -38.03
CA ALA A 26 45.18 17.80 -36.61
C ALA A 26 44.28 18.62 -35.68
N LYS A 27 44.18 18.18 -34.42
CA LYS A 27 44.74 18.87 -33.22
C LYS A 27 44.11 18.33 -31.91
N GLU A 28 44.96 18.12 -30.91
CA GLU A 28 44.63 17.74 -29.53
C GLU A 28 43.63 18.67 -28.81
N ALA A 29 42.67 18.02 -28.12
CA ALA A 29 42.12 18.24 -26.76
C ALA A 29 41.51 19.62 -26.34
N PRO A 30 40.69 19.72 -25.26
CA PRO A 30 40.16 18.68 -24.36
C PRO A 30 38.63 18.72 -24.11
N ALA A 31 38.15 17.60 -23.55
CA ALA A 31 37.06 17.40 -22.57
C ALA A 31 35.87 18.39 -22.50
N ALA A 32 34.67 17.86 -22.75
CA ALA A 32 33.40 18.39 -22.25
C ALA A 32 32.65 17.27 -21.53
N GLU A 33 32.22 17.57 -20.29
CA GLU A 33 31.32 16.80 -19.44
C GLU A 33 30.06 16.34 -20.17
N SER A 34 29.61 15.12 -19.88
CA SER A 34 28.23 14.70 -20.09
C SER A 34 27.67 14.20 -18.77
N VAL A 35 26.64 14.89 -18.34
CA VAL A 35 25.91 14.77 -17.09
C VAL A 35 25.08 13.49 -17.13
N GLU A 36 25.28 12.63 -16.13
CA GLU A 36 24.56 11.37 -15.97
C GLU A 36 23.15 11.65 -15.42
N GLU A 37 22.14 11.36 -16.23
CA GLU A 37 20.72 11.42 -15.86
C GLU A 37 20.37 10.21 -14.99
N THR A 38 20.48 10.38 -13.67
CA THR A 38 20.00 9.40 -12.69
C THR A 38 18.47 9.46 -12.56
N ALA A 39 17.81 8.38 -12.99
CA ALA A 39 16.41 8.10 -12.71
C ALA A 39 16.16 7.96 -11.19
N PRO A 40 15.01 8.40 -10.64
CA PRO A 40 14.73 8.26 -9.23
C PRO A 40 14.36 6.81 -8.92
N THR A 41 15.21 6.14 -8.14
CA THR A 41 14.88 4.90 -7.44
C THR A 41 13.72 5.17 -6.48
N LYS A 42 12.59 4.50 -6.70
CA LYS A 42 11.49 4.40 -5.75
C LYS A 42 12.01 3.58 -4.55
N THR A 43 12.52 4.28 -3.54
CA THR A 43 12.88 3.67 -2.25
C THR A 43 11.58 3.32 -1.52
N GLU A 44 11.16 2.06 -1.62
CA GLU A 44 10.28 1.46 -0.61
C GLU A 44 11.08 1.39 0.70
N SER A 45 11.00 2.47 1.48
CA SER A 45 11.52 2.49 2.83
C SER A 45 10.52 1.77 3.71
N THR A 46 10.87 0.54 4.11
CA THR A 46 10.12 -0.24 5.10
C THR A 46 10.25 0.49 6.44
N LYS A 47 9.38 1.48 6.68
CA LYS A 47 9.27 2.15 7.97
C LYS A 47 8.91 1.13 9.05
N GLN A 48 9.61 1.17 10.18
CA GLN A 48 9.21 0.42 11.36
C GLN A 48 7.78 0.83 11.78
N PRO A 49 7.00 -0.05 12.42
CA PRO A 49 5.62 0.24 12.79
C PRO A 49 5.44 1.48 13.67
N ASP A 50 6.46 1.97 14.39
CA ASP A 50 6.33 3.22 15.17
C ASP A 50 6.51 4.52 14.34
N ASP A 51 6.92 4.45 13.07
CA ASP A 51 7.21 5.62 12.20
C ASP A 51 6.14 5.89 11.13
N LEU A 52 5.03 5.14 11.13
CA LEU A 52 4.01 5.24 10.11
C LEU A 52 3.25 6.57 10.18
N LEU A 53 2.96 7.02 11.40
CA LEU A 53 2.22 8.24 11.70
C LEU A 53 3.05 9.23 12.50
N GLN A 54 2.68 10.51 12.41
CA GLN A 54 3.25 11.59 13.20
C GLN A 54 2.16 12.32 13.99
N PHE A 55 2.52 12.92 15.12
CA PHE A 55 1.61 13.82 15.84
C PHE A 55 1.50 15.17 15.13
N ASN A 56 0.33 15.81 15.27
CA ASN A 56 0.08 17.19 14.87
C ASN A 56 0.70 18.16 15.89
N ASP A 57 1.98 18.50 15.73
CA ASP A 57 2.72 19.37 16.65
C ASP A 57 2.62 18.92 18.13
N GLY A 58 2.70 17.60 18.35
CA GLY A 58 2.59 16.97 19.67
C GLY A 58 1.15 16.71 20.13
N GLN A 59 0.15 17.04 19.31
CA GLN A 59 -1.27 16.72 19.52
C GLN A 59 -1.72 15.60 18.58
N LYS A 60 -2.85 14.96 18.91
CA LYS A 60 -3.49 14.02 18.00
C LYS A 60 -4.18 14.75 16.84
N TRP A 61 -4.36 14.05 15.74
CA TRP A 61 -5.19 14.50 14.62
C TRP A 61 -6.67 14.36 14.96
N LEU A 62 -7.48 15.34 14.55
CA LEU A 62 -8.93 15.23 14.68
C LEU A 62 -9.50 14.51 13.45
N ALA A 63 -10.06 13.32 13.67
CA ALA A 63 -10.83 12.62 12.65
C ALA A 63 -12.29 13.08 12.67
N ASN A 64 -12.91 13.19 11.49
CA ASN A 64 -14.35 13.38 11.44
C ASN A 64 -15.10 12.16 12.05
N PRO A 65 -16.32 12.34 12.58
CA PRO A 65 -17.02 11.31 13.33
C PRO A 65 -17.16 9.98 12.59
N GLU A 66 -17.46 9.99 11.28
CA GLU A 66 -17.62 8.78 10.48
C GLU A 66 -16.31 8.00 10.31
N THR A 67 -15.17 8.70 10.24
CA THR A 67 -13.85 8.04 10.23
C THR A 67 -13.60 7.37 11.58
N SER A 68 -13.88 8.09 12.68
CA SER A 68 -13.72 7.57 14.04
C SER A 68 -14.59 6.33 14.28
N GLU A 69 -15.86 6.39 13.87
CA GLU A 69 -16.81 5.29 13.95
C GLU A 69 -16.32 4.05 13.18
N GLY A 70 -15.91 4.21 11.92
CA GLY A 70 -15.43 3.10 11.11
C GLY A 70 -14.21 2.41 11.73
N MET A 71 -13.24 3.18 12.24
CA MET A 71 -12.04 2.64 12.89
C MET A 71 -12.36 1.89 14.19
N LEU A 72 -13.28 2.43 15.00
CA LEU A 72 -13.75 1.75 16.21
C LEU A 72 -14.55 0.49 15.91
N MET A 73 -15.41 0.50 14.89
CA MET A 73 -16.17 -0.68 14.49
C MET A 73 -15.24 -1.80 14.03
N MET A 74 -14.18 -1.49 13.27
CA MET A 74 -13.18 -2.50 12.91
C MET A 74 -12.52 -3.12 14.15
N GLN A 75 -12.17 -2.32 15.17
CA GLN A 75 -11.64 -2.86 16.42
C GLN A 75 -12.63 -3.79 17.12
N VAL A 76 -13.90 -3.40 17.21
CA VAL A 76 -14.96 -4.20 17.85
C VAL A 76 -15.16 -5.52 17.11
N ILE A 77 -15.22 -5.49 15.79
CA ILE A 77 -15.38 -6.67 14.93
C ILE A 77 -14.23 -7.66 15.14
N ILE A 78 -12.97 -7.19 15.11
CA ILE A 78 -11.79 -8.03 15.34
C ILE A 78 -11.81 -8.63 16.75
N LYS A 79 -12.16 -7.84 17.77
CA LYS A 79 -12.26 -8.34 19.15
C LYS A 79 -13.32 -9.44 19.27
N GLY A 80 -14.52 -9.22 18.72
CA GLY A 80 -15.60 -10.21 18.74
C GLY A 80 -15.24 -11.49 17.99
N PHE A 81 -14.50 -11.37 16.88
CA PHE A 81 -13.96 -12.52 16.17
C PHE A 81 -13.03 -13.38 17.04
N TYR A 82 -12.13 -12.75 17.80
CA TYR A 82 -11.21 -13.47 18.68
C TYR A 82 -11.87 -14.02 19.95
N GLU A 83 -12.98 -13.42 20.41
CA GLU A 83 -13.83 -13.96 21.48
C GLU A 83 -14.61 -15.21 21.06
N THR A 84 -14.83 -15.39 19.74
CA THR A 84 -15.43 -16.60 19.19
C THR A 84 -14.47 -17.78 19.29
N HIS A 85 -14.99 -18.96 19.67
CA HIS A 85 -14.21 -20.20 19.71
C HIS A 85 -13.55 -20.47 18.35
N GLU A 86 -12.30 -20.93 18.34
CA GLU A 86 -11.48 -20.98 17.12
C GLU A 86 -12.13 -21.79 16.00
N ASP A 87 -12.72 -22.95 16.34
CA ASP A 87 -13.46 -23.82 15.40
C ASP A 87 -14.68 -23.16 14.74
N ASN A 88 -15.19 -22.06 15.30
CA ASN A 88 -16.36 -21.33 14.80
C ASN A 88 -15.98 -19.99 14.15
N ARG A 89 -14.70 -19.65 14.05
CA ARG A 89 -14.24 -18.41 13.43
C ARG A 89 -14.52 -18.41 11.92
N ASN A 90 -15.16 -17.35 11.44
CA ASN A 90 -15.47 -17.16 10.03
C ASN A 90 -14.65 -16.00 9.44
N TYR A 91 -13.49 -16.30 8.87
CA TYR A 91 -12.58 -15.29 8.29
C TYR A 91 -13.20 -14.57 7.08
N ALA A 92 -14.05 -15.23 6.30
CA ALA A 92 -14.69 -14.60 5.14
C ALA A 92 -15.70 -13.53 5.56
N GLU A 93 -16.46 -13.79 6.62
CA GLU A 93 -17.37 -12.81 7.21
C GLU A 93 -16.60 -11.65 7.83
N LEU A 94 -15.61 -11.94 8.69
CA LEU A 94 -14.73 -10.92 9.28
C LEU A 94 -14.14 -9.98 8.22
N THR A 95 -13.51 -10.53 7.18
CA THR A 95 -12.86 -9.72 6.16
C THR A 95 -13.85 -8.95 5.28
N GLY A 96 -15.07 -9.47 5.10
CA GLY A 96 -16.16 -8.73 4.45
C GLY A 96 -16.61 -7.53 5.26
N GLU A 97 -16.76 -7.67 6.58
CA GLU A 97 -17.11 -6.57 7.48
C GLU A 97 -16.00 -5.52 7.58
N LEU A 98 -14.73 -5.94 7.66
CA LEU A 98 -13.59 -5.02 7.64
C LEU A 98 -13.53 -4.23 6.32
N GLN A 99 -13.73 -4.89 5.18
CA GLN A 99 -13.80 -4.23 3.88
C GLN A 99 -14.95 -3.21 3.82
N TYR A 100 -16.11 -3.56 4.39
CA TYR A 100 -17.25 -2.66 4.49
C TYR A 100 -16.91 -1.41 5.29
N GLN A 101 -16.27 -1.54 6.46
CA GLN A 101 -15.88 -0.39 7.27
C GLN A 101 -14.83 0.48 6.58
N CYS A 102 -13.85 -0.11 5.88
CA CYS A 102 -12.91 0.66 5.07
C CYS A 102 -13.62 1.49 4.00
N ASN A 103 -14.60 0.89 3.29
CA ASN A 103 -15.38 1.59 2.27
C ASN A 103 -16.24 2.72 2.88
N TYR A 104 -16.79 2.50 4.07
CA TYR A 104 -17.53 3.52 4.82
C TYR A 104 -16.64 4.73 5.15
N ILE A 105 -15.43 4.50 5.68
CA ILE A 105 -14.47 5.57 5.98
C ILE A 105 -14.13 6.36 4.71
N ILE A 106 -13.76 5.67 3.62
CA ILE A 106 -13.38 6.32 2.35
C ILE A 106 -14.51 7.20 1.82
N LYS A 107 -15.75 6.69 1.85
CA LYS A 107 -16.91 7.40 1.32
C LYS A 107 -17.27 8.64 2.14
N ASN A 108 -17.07 8.60 3.45
CA ASN A 108 -17.55 9.64 4.37
C ASN A 108 -16.42 10.49 4.98
N CYS A 109 -15.17 10.31 4.55
CA CYS A 109 -14.05 11.12 5.04
C CYS A 109 -14.19 12.57 4.56
N THR A 110 -14.35 13.50 5.51
CA THR A 110 -14.41 14.94 5.24
C THR A 110 -13.10 15.67 5.55
N MET A 111 -12.14 14.99 6.17
CA MET A 111 -10.80 15.54 6.44
C MET A 111 -10.09 16.00 5.17
N LYS A 112 -9.20 16.97 5.35
CA LYS A 112 -8.35 17.57 4.30
C LYS A 112 -6.96 17.86 4.88
N GLY A 113 -5.98 18.06 4.00
CA GLY A 113 -4.61 18.38 4.40
C GLY A 113 -3.95 17.23 5.16
N GLU A 114 -3.03 17.57 6.05
CA GLU A 114 -2.15 16.58 6.69
C GLU A 114 -2.91 15.48 7.46
N ALA A 115 -4.02 15.81 8.14
CA ALA A 115 -4.84 14.80 8.81
C ALA A 115 -5.35 13.71 7.84
N HIS A 116 -5.68 14.08 6.61
CA HIS A 116 -6.12 13.13 5.58
C HIS A 116 -4.96 12.26 5.08
N GLU A 117 -3.77 12.84 4.87
CA GLU A 117 -2.58 12.10 4.45
C GLU A 117 -2.12 11.11 5.52
N GLN A 118 -2.19 11.52 6.78
CA GLN A 118 -1.92 10.65 7.94
C GLN A 118 -2.95 9.52 8.01
N LEU A 119 -4.25 9.79 7.79
CA LEU A 119 -5.24 8.71 7.69
C LEU A 119 -4.88 7.76 6.54
N HIS A 120 -4.52 8.27 5.37
CA HIS A 120 -4.18 7.44 4.21
C HIS A 120 -2.98 6.53 4.50
N ALA A 121 -1.97 7.01 5.22
CA ALA A 121 -0.81 6.22 5.63
C ALA A 121 -1.18 4.97 6.45
N VAL A 122 -2.31 4.98 7.17
CA VAL A 122 -2.81 3.81 7.92
C VAL A 122 -3.91 3.05 7.19
N LEU A 123 -4.86 3.75 6.55
CA LEU A 123 -6.00 3.10 5.91
C LEU A 123 -5.59 2.30 4.67
N HIS A 124 -4.55 2.74 3.96
CA HIS A 124 -4.00 2.02 2.81
C HIS A 124 -3.46 0.63 3.20
N PRO A 125 -2.53 0.49 4.17
CA PRO A 125 -2.07 -0.84 4.59
C PRO A 125 -3.16 -1.67 5.27
N ILE A 126 -4.19 -1.07 5.88
CA ILE A 126 -5.36 -1.82 6.36
C ILE A 126 -6.06 -2.50 5.17
N LEU A 127 -6.35 -1.78 4.08
CA LEU A 127 -6.96 -2.36 2.88
C LEU A 127 -6.12 -3.47 2.24
N GLU A 128 -4.79 -3.28 2.20
CA GLU A 128 -3.88 -4.31 1.70
C GLU A 128 -3.95 -5.58 2.55
N ASN A 129 -3.99 -5.45 3.88
CA ASN A 129 -4.10 -6.60 4.77
C ASN A 129 -5.50 -7.25 4.74
N VAL A 130 -6.57 -6.47 4.55
CA VAL A 130 -7.91 -7.03 4.30
C VAL A 130 -7.88 -7.87 3.04
N THR A 131 -7.30 -7.35 1.95
CA THR A 131 -7.16 -8.08 0.69
C THR A 131 -6.28 -9.31 0.84
N ALA A 132 -5.18 -9.22 1.60
CA ALA A 132 -4.31 -10.36 1.88
C ALA A 132 -5.05 -11.45 2.65
N ALA A 133 -5.80 -11.10 3.70
CA ALA A 133 -6.60 -12.04 4.48
C ALA A 133 -7.69 -12.73 3.64
N GLN A 134 -8.35 -12.00 2.73
CA GLN A 134 -9.35 -12.55 1.81
C GLN A 134 -8.77 -13.58 0.83
N ASN A 135 -7.51 -13.40 0.44
CA ASN A 135 -6.83 -14.24 -0.54
C ASN A 135 -5.81 -15.21 0.09
N ALA A 136 -5.84 -15.34 1.42
CA ALA A 136 -4.89 -16.16 2.16
C ALA A 136 -4.97 -17.64 1.77
N ALA A 137 -3.82 -18.31 1.74
CA ALA A 137 -3.74 -19.75 1.43
C ALA A 137 -4.11 -20.64 2.61
N SER A 138 -4.13 -20.09 3.83
CA SER A 138 -4.41 -20.77 5.08
C SER A 138 -5.08 -19.84 6.09
N TYR A 139 -5.66 -20.41 7.15
CA TYR A 139 -6.22 -19.61 8.24
C TYR A 139 -5.13 -18.91 9.05
N GLU A 140 -3.96 -19.51 9.17
CA GLU A 140 -2.79 -18.92 9.81
C GLU A 140 -2.31 -17.67 9.08
N ASP A 141 -2.26 -17.70 7.74
CA ASP A 141 -1.90 -16.54 6.93
C ASP A 141 -2.96 -15.43 7.03
N ALA A 142 -4.24 -15.80 7.01
CA ALA A 142 -5.34 -14.85 7.20
C ALA A 142 -5.24 -14.17 8.57
N ASP A 143 -5.04 -14.96 9.63
CA ASP A 143 -4.90 -14.48 11.01
C ASP A 143 -3.71 -13.53 11.19
N ALA A 144 -2.58 -13.80 10.52
CA ALA A 144 -1.44 -12.91 10.53
C ALA A 144 -1.79 -11.53 9.92
N SER A 145 -2.54 -11.50 8.82
CA SER A 145 -3.03 -10.25 8.24
C SER A 145 -4.05 -9.54 9.14
N ILE A 146 -4.97 -10.27 9.79
CA ILE A 146 -5.92 -9.69 10.76
C ILE A 146 -5.20 -9.05 11.94
N LYS A 147 -4.18 -9.71 12.50
CA LYS A 147 -3.34 -9.13 13.58
C LYS A 147 -2.65 -7.85 13.11
N LYS A 148 -2.19 -7.79 11.87
CA LYS A 148 -1.58 -6.58 11.31
C LYS A 148 -2.59 -5.44 11.21
N ILE A 149 -3.84 -5.73 10.85
CA ILE A 149 -4.92 -4.74 10.85
C ILE A 149 -5.15 -4.21 12.27
N ASP A 150 -5.21 -5.08 13.29
CA ASP A 150 -5.39 -4.67 14.68
C ASP A 150 -4.26 -3.75 15.17
N GLU A 151 -2.99 -4.05 14.82
CA GLU A 151 -1.85 -3.18 15.11
C GLU A 151 -1.98 -1.80 14.44
N LEU A 152 -2.45 -1.75 13.19
CA LEU A 152 -2.65 -0.51 12.44
C LEU A 152 -3.79 0.33 13.02
N ILE A 153 -4.87 -0.32 13.47
CA ILE A 153 -5.97 0.34 14.19
C ILE A 153 -5.46 0.90 15.53
N ALA A 154 -4.64 0.15 16.26
CA ALA A 154 -4.04 0.64 17.50
C ALA A 154 -3.13 1.85 17.27
N GLN A 155 -2.39 1.90 16.15
CA GLN A 155 -1.65 3.09 15.75
C GLN A 155 -2.57 4.27 15.46
N TYR A 156 -3.64 4.06 14.68
CA TYR A 156 -4.63 5.12 14.45
C TYR A 156 -5.15 5.71 15.78
N LEU A 157 -5.57 4.86 16.73
CA LEU A 157 -6.09 5.32 18.03
C LEU A 157 -5.04 6.02 18.90
N ARG A 158 -3.74 5.79 18.65
CA ARG A 158 -2.64 6.51 19.30
C ARG A 158 -2.47 7.93 18.75
N TYR A 159 -2.71 8.14 17.46
CA TYR A 159 -2.39 9.38 16.76
C TYR A 159 -3.61 10.22 16.39
N PHE A 160 -4.82 9.66 16.44
CA PHE A 160 -6.07 10.35 16.19
C PHE A 160 -6.91 10.44 17.47
N ASP A 161 -7.63 11.55 17.61
CA ASP A 161 -8.73 11.68 18.53
C ASP A 161 -10.00 11.10 17.89
N VAL A 162 -10.80 10.47 18.74
CA VAL A 162 -12.09 9.89 18.39
C VAL A 162 -13.15 10.96 18.65
N GLU A 163 -13.84 11.40 17.61
CA GLU A 163 -14.99 12.28 17.73
C GLU A 163 -16.27 11.44 17.69
N GLU A 164 -17.10 11.52 18.74
CA GLU A 164 -18.39 10.83 18.77
C GLU A 164 -19.43 11.62 17.96
N VAL A 165 -20.30 10.91 17.21
CA VAL A 165 -21.47 11.52 16.60
C VAL A 165 -22.41 11.97 17.73
N PRO A 166 -22.79 13.26 17.85
CA PRO A 166 -23.76 13.68 18.84
C PRO A 166 -25.09 12.95 18.63
N ALA A 167 -25.62 12.38 19.71
CA ALA A 167 -26.90 11.64 19.73
C ALA A 167 -28.11 12.50 19.37
#